data_AF-A0A7Y3BN31-F1
#
_entry.id   AF-A0A7Y3BN31-F1
#
_cell.length_a   1.000
_cell.length_b   1.000
_cell.length_c   1.000
_cell.angle_alpha   90.00
_cell.angle_beta   90.00
_cell.angle_gamma   90.00
#
_symmetry.space_group_name_H-M   'P 1'
#
loop_
_entity.id
_entity.type
_entity.pdbx_description
1 polymer ?
#
loop_
_entity_poly.entity_id
_entity_poly.type
_entity_poly.pdbx_seq_one_letter_code
_entity_poly.pdbx_strand_id
1 'polypeptide(L)'
;MDLKASRLDTVGWGAIVVLFLSAPLLQPPHGASAQEREEEPAKPTPEAPTTAAPTEEATPQVQEAVEQAEAAVEVGIPADFTIEFGDTDDWIQFKAGEWLKGELKWMRQTDNEMEFESKKLKLMQFKWSDIVQLHAARIKTYVFEKGIVVTGRAMVTKEQVIIETVEGVKVFPRDKLVSIIRGEPRERNYWSTRLRAGFSGNAGNSEQISLNAFWRLKRGDELSRTLISYEGTFASAAREETANRHLGDASLTLFISRRVFITPIKGQLLNDRFQNLRLRATPTAGAGVHIFDTKVKWDVDGSLGYQFTNFLSTAAGIKNPQHDGLFAAHTYFKWTFVPDNNLELDWLTNVVYTTIGLTNHIGSAKLKLKVVSIFEFETVFTFFRTERPPPRADGTVPKRNDYQVVIGLVLKINE
;
A
#
# COMPACT_ATOMS: atom_id res chain seq x y z
N MET A 1 -60.96 35.21 -0.10
CA MET A 1 -59.96 35.49 -1.15
C MET A 1 -58.78 36.21 -0.50
N ASP A 2 -58.02 35.60 0.41
CA ASP A 2 -57.21 34.36 0.32
C ASP A 2 -55.95 34.56 -0.54
N LEU A 3 -54.73 34.18 -0.13
CA LEU A 3 -54.32 33.29 0.96
C LEU A 3 -52.86 33.60 1.38
N LYS A 4 -52.61 33.54 2.69
CA LYS A 4 -51.30 33.26 3.31
C LYS A 4 -50.91 31.80 3.06
N ALA A 5 -49.64 31.52 2.79
CA ALA A 5 -48.87 30.30 3.14
C ALA A 5 -47.54 30.36 2.37
N SER A 6 -46.39 29.88 2.80
CA SER A 6 -45.90 29.29 4.05
C SER A 6 -44.39 29.17 3.88
N ARG A 7 -43.62 29.56 4.90
CA ARG A 7 -42.19 29.22 5.02
C ARG A 7 -42.06 27.72 5.34
N LEU A 8 -41.22 27.04 4.58
CA LEU A 8 -40.57 25.73 4.81
C LEU A 8 -39.42 25.76 3.80
N ASP A 9 -38.15 25.91 4.20
CA ASP A 9 -37.20 24.84 4.55
C ASP A 9 -35.80 25.48 4.31
N THR A 10 -34.67 25.15 4.91
CA THR A 10 -34.25 24.07 5.80
C THR A 10 -32.91 24.49 6.42
N VAL A 11 -32.80 24.23 7.72
CA VAL A 11 -31.63 23.74 8.47
C VAL A 11 -30.24 23.96 7.85
N GLY A 12 -29.46 24.83 8.51
CA GLY A 12 -28.03 24.96 8.31
C GLY A 12 -27.29 23.66 8.61
N TRP A 13 -26.49 23.23 7.63
CA TRP A 13 -25.52 22.15 7.83
C TRP A 13 -24.26 22.74 8.46
N GLY A 14 -24.11 22.47 9.75
CA GLY A 14 -22.88 22.65 10.49
C GLY A 14 -21.86 21.52 10.23
N ALA A 15 -20.63 21.83 10.64
CA ALA A 15 -19.53 20.93 10.93
C ALA A 15 -18.88 20.18 9.75
N ILE A 16 -17.97 20.85 9.08
CA ILE A 16 -16.84 20.19 8.41
C ILE A 16 -15.85 19.77 9.51
N VAL A 17 -15.71 18.46 9.71
CA VAL A 17 -14.70 17.86 10.57
C VAL A 17 -13.33 18.07 9.91
N VAL A 18 -12.54 18.98 10.45
CA VAL A 18 -11.12 19.14 10.15
C VAL A 18 -10.34 18.36 11.20
N LEU A 19 -9.81 17.20 10.83
CA LEU A 19 -8.84 16.47 11.67
C LEU A 19 -7.45 17.08 11.45
N PHE A 20 -7.05 17.97 12.36
CA PHE A 20 -5.63 18.32 12.57
C PHE A 20 -5.00 17.27 13.50
N LEU A 21 -4.01 16.53 13.01
CA LEU A 21 -3.08 15.79 13.86
C LEU A 21 -1.83 16.65 14.05
N SER A 22 -1.80 17.42 15.14
CA SER A 22 -0.58 18.00 15.70
C SER A 22 0.05 16.97 16.65
N ALA A 23 1.26 16.49 16.32
CA ALA A 23 2.06 15.70 17.25
C ALA A 23 2.96 16.64 18.08
N PRO A 24 2.91 16.62 19.43
CA PRO A 24 3.94 17.27 20.22
C PRO A 24 5.14 16.33 20.41
N LEU A 25 6.35 16.91 20.32
CA LEU A 25 7.60 16.29 20.72
C LEU A 25 7.53 15.80 22.18
N LEU A 26 7.93 14.55 22.43
CA LEU A 26 8.39 14.12 23.75
C LEU A 26 9.91 13.93 23.72
N GLN A 27 10.62 14.77 24.46
CA GLN A 27 11.97 14.49 24.94
C GLN A 27 11.90 13.55 26.17
N PRO A 28 12.88 12.66 26.38
CA PRO A 28 12.96 11.86 27.59
C PRO A 28 13.63 12.66 28.73
N PRO A 29 13.22 12.48 30.00
CA PRO A 29 14.02 12.96 31.11
C PRO A 29 15.12 11.93 31.46
N HIS A 30 16.34 12.45 31.60
CA HIS A 30 17.46 11.80 32.27
C HIS A 30 17.27 11.80 33.79
N GLY A 31 17.72 10.72 34.45
CA GLY A 31 18.51 10.80 35.68
C GLY A 31 17.85 10.39 37.00
N ALA A 32 18.30 9.24 37.54
CA ALA A 32 18.64 8.92 38.94
C ALA A 32 18.53 7.40 39.13
N SER A 33 19.36 6.64 39.85
CA SER A 33 20.71 6.75 40.42
C SER A 33 21.05 5.33 40.92
N ALA A 34 22.33 5.00 40.96
CA ALA A 34 22.87 3.71 41.37
C ALA A 34 22.48 3.30 42.81
N GLN A 35 22.29 2.00 43.03
CA GLN A 35 22.58 1.32 44.29
C GLN A 35 23.30 0.00 44.00
N GLU A 36 24.50 -0.10 44.53
CA GLU A 36 25.34 -1.30 44.61
C GLU A 36 24.60 -2.47 45.27
N ARG A 37 24.82 -3.68 44.76
CA ARG A 37 24.67 -4.92 45.53
C ARG A 37 25.83 -5.86 45.24
N GLU A 38 26.45 -6.25 46.34
CA GLU A 38 27.65 -7.07 46.50
C GLU A 38 27.55 -8.46 45.83
N GLU A 39 28.68 -8.91 45.29
CA GLU A 39 28.96 -10.30 44.95
C GLU A 39 29.34 -11.10 46.20
N GLU A 40 28.78 -12.30 46.37
CA GLU A 40 29.36 -13.41 47.13
C GLU A 40 28.85 -14.75 46.58
N PRO A 41 29.53 -15.89 46.81
CA PRO A 41 30.12 -16.69 45.74
C PRO A 41 29.43 -18.04 45.50
N ALA A 42 29.83 -18.69 44.40
CA ALA A 42 29.36 -19.98 43.94
C ALA A 42 29.53 -21.11 44.98
N LYS A 43 28.50 -21.95 45.10
CA LYS A 43 28.55 -23.25 45.80
C LYS A 43 28.38 -24.41 44.80
N PRO A 44 29.01 -25.57 45.08
CA PRO A 44 29.33 -26.57 44.07
C PRO A 44 28.16 -27.51 43.75
N THR A 45 28.21 -28.04 42.53
CA THR A 45 27.41 -29.14 41.99
C THR A 45 27.54 -30.40 42.85
N PRO A 46 26.44 -31.09 43.21
CA PRO A 46 26.53 -32.47 43.68
C PRO A 46 26.49 -33.44 42.50
N GLU A 47 27.48 -34.33 42.49
CA GLU A 47 27.54 -35.53 41.66
C GLU A 47 26.36 -36.48 41.93
N ALA A 48 26.08 -37.32 40.93
CA ALA A 48 25.00 -38.30 40.91
C ALA A 48 25.13 -39.38 42.01
N PRO A 49 24.01 -39.83 42.62
CA PRO A 49 23.97 -41.10 43.31
C PRO A 49 23.61 -42.22 42.32
N THR A 50 24.61 -42.99 41.93
CA THR A 50 24.44 -44.38 41.47
C THR A 50 24.18 -45.23 42.70
N THR A 51 22.94 -45.70 42.91
CA THR A 51 22.62 -47.00 43.54
C THR A 51 21.13 -47.28 43.27
N ALA A 52 20.83 -48.40 42.62
CA ALA A 52 19.47 -48.87 42.38
C ALA A 52 18.93 -49.62 43.62
N ALA A 53 17.68 -49.33 43.98
CA ALA A 53 16.60 -50.22 44.49
C ALA A 53 15.75 -49.52 45.57
N PRO A 54 14.44 -49.85 45.77
CA PRO A 54 13.58 -50.74 44.99
C PRO A 54 12.43 -49.97 44.28
N THR A 55 11.78 -50.66 43.34
CA THR A 55 10.54 -50.27 42.68
C THR A 55 9.50 -49.79 43.69
N GLU A 56 9.30 -48.47 43.80
CA GLU A 56 8.02 -47.95 44.29
C GLU A 56 6.99 -48.42 43.27
N GLU A 57 6.05 -49.26 43.72
CA GLU A 57 4.89 -49.64 42.95
C GLU A 57 4.26 -48.38 42.37
N ALA A 58 4.36 -48.23 41.05
CA ALA A 58 3.67 -47.20 40.33
C ALA A 58 2.21 -47.27 40.79
N THR A 59 1.68 -46.16 41.32
CA THR A 59 0.26 -46.08 41.68
C THR A 59 -0.58 -46.65 40.54
N PRO A 60 -1.68 -47.37 40.81
CA PRO A 60 -2.48 -48.04 39.77
C PRO A 60 -2.81 -47.13 38.58
N GLN A 61 -3.00 -45.84 38.85
CA GLN A 61 -3.25 -44.77 37.88
C GLN A 61 -2.09 -44.49 36.92
N VAL A 62 -0.85 -44.62 37.37
CA VAL A 62 0.36 -44.44 36.55
C VAL A 62 0.60 -45.68 35.70
N GLN A 63 0.37 -46.88 36.23
CA GLN A 63 0.40 -48.11 35.44
C GLN A 63 -0.70 -48.13 34.37
N GLU A 64 -1.93 -47.75 34.72
CA GLU A 64 -3.02 -47.59 33.74
C GLU A 64 -2.69 -46.54 32.68
N ALA A 65 -2.10 -45.40 33.06
CA ALA A 65 -1.73 -44.36 32.12
C ALA A 65 -0.59 -44.80 31.17
N VAL A 66 0.36 -45.60 31.67
CA VAL A 66 1.44 -46.17 30.86
C VAL A 66 0.89 -47.26 29.93
N GLU A 67 0.04 -48.17 30.40
CA GLU A 67 -0.63 -49.16 29.54
C GLU A 67 -1.53 -48.51 28.49
N GLN A 68 -2.27 -47.45 28.83
CA GLN A 68 -3.07 -46.69 27.88
C GLN A 68 -2.20 -45.94 26.87
N ALA A 69 -1.06 -45.41 27.28
CA ALA A 69 -0.11 -44.76 26.38
C ALA A 69 0.57 -45.77 25.45
N GLU A 70 0.97 -46.94 25.96
CA GLU A 70 1.56 -48.02 25.17
C GLU A 70 0.54 -48.64 24.20
N ALA A 71 -0.72 -48.83 24.63
CA ALA A 71 -1.81 -49.25 23.76
C ALA A 71 -2.15 -48.18 22.69
N ALA A 72 -2.08 -46.89 23.02
CA ALA A 72 -2.26 -45.80 22.05
C ALA A 72 -1.11 -45.72 21.03
N VAL A 73 0.11 -46.12 21.40
CA VAL A 73 1.25 -46.25 20.48
C VAL A 73 1.06 -47.45 19.54
N GLU A 74 0.47 -48.55 20.01
CA GLU A 74 0.18 -49.75 19.21
C GLU A 74 -0.97 -49.57 18.21
N VAL A 75 -1.97 -48.73 18.53
CA VAL A 75 -3.12 -48.40 17.67
C VAL A 75 -2.75 -47.41 16.54
N GLY A 76 -1.58 -46.79 16.61
CA GLY A 76 -1.19 -45.70 15.72
C GLY A 76 -1.93 -44.40 16.05
N ILE A 77 -1.44 -43.28 15.50
CA ILE A 77 -2.06 -41.96 15.69
C ILE A 77 -3.50 -42.03 15.15
N PRO A 78 -4.55 -41.81 15.96
CA PRO A 78 -5.93 -41.88 15.49
C PRO A 78 -6.13 -40.89 14.33
N ALA A 79 -7.05 -41.19 13.41
CA ALA A 79 -7.33 -40.32 12.25
C ALA A 79 -7.63 -38.87 12.66
N ASP A 80 -8.26 -38.68 13.82
CA ASP A 80 -8.58 -37.36 14.40
C ASP A 80 -7.34 -36.52 14.78
N PHE A 81 -6.18 -37.16 14.93
CA PHE A 81 -4.88 -36.52 15.19
C PHE A 81 -3.99 -36.46 13.93
N THR A 82 -4.50 -36.92 12.79
CA THR A 82 -3.80 -36.88 11.51
C THR A 82 -4.24 -35.65 10.72
N ILE A 83 -3.32 -34.71 10.50
CA ILE A 83 -3.58 -33.56 9.62
C ILE A 83 -3.34 -34.00 8.18
N GLU A 84 -4.42 -34.18 7.41
CA GLU A 84 -4.31 -34.39 5.97
C GLU A 84 -4.03 -33.07 5.25
N PHE A 85 -2.81 -32.94 4.72
CA PHE A 85 -2.43 -31.85 3.85
C PHE A 85 -3.04 -32.08 2.47
N GLY A 86 -4.15 -31.40 2.17
CA GLY A 86 -4.74 -31.43 0.84
C GLY A 86 -3.95 -30.61 -0.19
N ASP A 87 -3.96 -31.03 -1.45
CA ASP A 87 -3.20 -30.43 -2.57
C ASP A 87 -3.83 -29.18 -3.19
N THR A 88 -4.83 -28.59 -2.54
CA THR A 88 -5.61 -27.47 -3.09
C THR A 88 -5.26 -26.12 -2.47
N ASP A 89 -4.79 -26.13 -1.24
CA ASP A 89 -4.50 -24.95 -0.44
C ASP A 89 -3.03 -24.94 -0.04
N ASP A 90 -2.49 -23.75 0.18
CA ASP A 90 -1.15 -23.60 0.71
C ASP A 90 -1.18 -23.81 2.24
N TRP A 91 -0.08 -24.32 2.79
CA TRP A 91 0.08 -24.57 4.21
C TRP A 91 1.38 -23.99 4.71
N ILE A 92 1.33 -23.33 5.87
CA ILE A 92 2.52 -22.87 6.58
C ILE A 92 2.59 -23.50 7.96
N GLN A 93 3.80 -23.82 8.39
CA GLN A 93 4.11 -24.22 9.76
C GLN A 93 4.94 -23.15 10.43
N PHE A 94 4.49 -22.71 11.60
CA PHE A 94 5.24 -21.79 12.45
C PHE A 94 6.31 -22.53 13.25
N LYS A 95 7.34 -21.81 13.71
CA LYS A 95 8.36 -22.33 14.63
C LYS A 95 7.76 -22.92 15.91
N ALA A 96 6.63 -22.40 16.36
CA ALA A 96 5.89 -22.89 17.52
C ALA A 96 5.16 -24.23 17.27
N GLY A 97 5.14 -24.74 16.04
CA GLY A 97 4.47 -25.99 15.66
C GLY A 97 3.05 -25.80 15.13
N GLU A 98 2.49 -24.59 15.20
CA GLU A 98 1.16 -24.27 14.67
C GLU A 98 1.13 -24.40 13.15
N TRP A 99 0.01 -24.88 12.62
CA TRP A 99 -0.24 -24.97 11.19
C TRP A 99 -1.37 -24.04 10.78
N LEU A 100 -1.19 -23.37 9.64
CA LEU A 100 -2.21 -22.53 9.07
C LEU A 100 -2.46 -22.89 7.61
N LYS A 101 -3.74 -23.12 7.31
CA LYS A 101 -4.28 -23.38 5.98
C LYS A 101 -4.75 -22.10 5.31
N GLY A 102 -4.41 -21.92 4.04
CA GLY A 102 -4.89 -20.77 3.26
C GLY A 102 -4.20 -20.63 1.91
N GLU A 103 -3.92 -19.39 1.53
CA GLU A 103 -3.29 -19.06 0.27
C GLU A 103 -2.17 -18.05 0.49
N LEU A 104 -0.95 -18.40 0.08
CA LEU A 104 0.16 -17.46 0.05
C LEU A 104 -0.06 -16.45 -1.09
N LYS A 105 -0.19 -15.17 -0.73
CA LYS A 105 -0.30 -14.06 -1.68
C LYS A 105 1.06 -13.66 -2.20
N TRP A 106 1.98 -13.39 -1.28
CA TRP A 106 3.36 -13.09 -1.58
C TRP A 106 4.24 -13.37 -0.36
N MET A 107 5.51 -13.61 -0.60
CA MET A 107 6.55 -13.63 0.42
C MET A 107 7.72 -12.81 -0.11
N ARG A 108 8.30 -11.96 0.73
CA ARG A 108 9.60 -11.35 0.44
C ARG A 108 10.50 -11.55 1.65
N GLN A 109 11.57 -12.32 1.45
CA GLN A 109 12.62 -12.49 2.45
C GLN A 109 13.17 -11.12 2.83
N THR A 110 13.07 -10.17 1.91
CA THR A 110 13.61 -8.84 2.07
C THR A 110 13.01 -8.04 3.20
N ASP A 111 11.71 -8.21 3.36
CA ASP A 111 10.91 -7.46 4.31
C ASP A 111 10.74 -8.29 5.59
N ASN A 112 11.38 -9.48 5.61
CA ASN A 112 11.16 -10.56 6.56
C ASN A 112 9.66 -10.80 6.79
N GLU A 113 8.85 -10.66 5.75
CA GLU A 113 7.39 -10.65 5.82
C GLU A 113 6.78 -11.50 4.70
N MET A 114 5.65 -12.10 5.01
CA MET A 114 4.80 -12.78 4.06
C MET A 114 3.34 -12.43 4.31
N GLU A 115 2.55 -12.44 3.24
CA GLU A 115 1.12 -12.20 3.30
C GLU A 115 0.37 -13.48 2.94
N PHE A 116 -0.48 -13.91 3.85
CA PHE A 116 -1.17 -15.19 3.77
C PHE A 116 -2.67 -14.97 4.03
N GLU A 117 -3.51 -15.42 3.10
CA GLU A 117 -4.96 -15.29 3.22
C GLU A 117 -5.56 -16.61 3.70
N SER A 118 -6.15 -16.60 4.90
CA SER A 118 -6.98 -17.69 5.39
C SER A 118 -8.45 -17.39 5.14
N LYS A 119 -9.23 -18.42 4.78
CA LYS A 119 -10.69 -18.28 4.60
C LYS A 119 -11.38 -17.69 5.85
N LYS A 120 -10.91 -18.07 7.04
CA LYS A 120 -11.48 -17.68 8.34
C LYS A 120 -10.83 -16.43 8.90
N LEU A 121 -9.51 -16.39 8.96
CA LEU A 121 -8.75 -15.29 9.58
C LEU A 121 -8.48 -14.12 8.62
N LYS A 122 -8.93 -14.24 7.36
CA LYS A 122 -8.70 -13.26 6.29
C LYS A 122 -7.20 -13.07 6.05
N LEU A 123 -6.83 -11.88 5.58
CA LEU A 123 -5.47 -11.55 5.22
C LEU A 123 -4.63 -11.29 6.47
N MET A 124 -3.51 -11.99 6.59
CA MET A 124 -2.59 -11.87 7.71
C MET A 124 -1.17 -11.66 7.19
N GLN A 125 -0.38 -10.93 7.98
CA GLN A 125 1.04 -10.74 7.75
C GLN A 125 1.83 -11.47 8.84
N PHE A 126 2.77 -12.30 8.41
CA PHE A 126 3.64 -13.06 9.31
C PHE A 126 5.09 -12.75 9.01
N LYS A 127 5.96 -12.86 10.02
CA LYS A 127 7.39 -12.79 9.78
C LYS A 127 7.85 -14.05 9.07
N TRP A 128 8.55 -13.91 7.96
CA TRP A 128 9.08 -15.06 7.21
C TRP A 128 10.04 -15.90 8.06
N SER A 129 10.80 -15.24 8.95
CA SER A 129 11.65 -15.89 9.94
C SER A 129 10.91 -16.84 10.88
N ASP A 130 9.61 -16.68 11.06
CA ASP A 130 8.82 -17.47 12.01
C ASP A 130 8.22 -18.72 11.36
N ILE A 131 8.41 -18.87 10.04
CA ILE A 131 7.92 -20.00 9.25
C ILE A 131 9.01 -21.02 9.05
N VAL A 132 8.79 -22.25 9.51
CA VAL A 132 9.74 -23.36 9.31
C VAL A 132 9.48 -24.12 8.02
N GLN A 133 8.22 -24.23 7.62
CA GLN A 133 7.82 -24.92 6.39
C GLN A 133 6.71 -24.16 5.67
N LEU A 134 6.76 -24.21 4.35
CA LEU A 134 5.69 -23.76 3.47
C LEU A 134 5.48 -24.83 2.40
N HIS A 135 4.29 -25.40 2.37
CA HIS A 135 3.81 -26.22 1.26
C HIS A 135 2.96 -25.34 0.34
N ALA A 136 3.46 -25.06 -0.85
CA ALA A 136 2.78 -24.28 -1.87
C ALA A 136 2.18 -25.22 -2.92
N ALA A 137 0.94 -25.63 -2.69
CA ALA A 137 0.24 -26.60 -3.52
C ALA A 137 -0.16 -26.04 -4.89
N ARG A 138 -0.27 -24.70 -5.00
CA ARG A 138 -0.56 -24.00 -6.26
C ARG A 138 0.72 -23.55 -6.94
N ILE A 139 0.67 -23.41 -8.27
CA ILE A 139 1.80 -22.86 -9.03
C ILE A 139 2.10 -21.43 -8.56
N LYS A 140 3.36 -21.19 -8.21
CA LYS A 140 3.92 -19.91 -7.80
C LYS A 140 5.25 -19.67 -8.49
N THR A 141 5.71 -18.43 -8.46
CA THR A 141 7.02 -18.03 -8.95
C THR A 141 7.93 -17.76 -7.77
N TYR A 142 9.11 -18.35 -7.82
CA TYR A 142 10.16 -18.26 -6.81
C TYR A 142 11.32 -17.51 -7.44
N VAL A 143 11.72 -16.42 -6.80
CA VAL A 143 12.85 -15.61 -7.26
C VAL A 143 13.97 -15.73 -6.25
N PHE A 144 15.16 -16.01 -6.79
CA PHE A 144 16.37 -16.19 -6.02
C PHE A 144 17.37 -15.08 -6.33
N GLU A 145 18.42 -14.99 -5.51
CA GLU A 145 19.53 -14.08 -5.76
C GLU A 145 20.04 -14.18 -7.21
N LYS A 146 20.60 -13.07 -7.72
CA LYS A 146 21.13 -12.95 -9.09
C LYS A 146 20.06 -13.11 -10.19
N GLY A 147 18.78 -12.91 -9.87
CA GLY A 147 17.69 -12.82 -10.85
C GLY A 147 17.25 -14.17 -11.41
N ILE A 148 17.53 -15.28 -10.70
CA ILE A 148 17.03 -16.60 -11.08
C ILE A 148 15.55 -16.68 -10.74
N VAL A 149 14.71 -16.97 -11.75
CA VAL A 149 13.25 -17.05 -11.61
C VAL A 149 12.79 -18.46 -12.00
N VAL A 150 12.05 -19.12 -11.11
CA VAL A 150 11.55 -20.49 -11.33
C VAL A 150 10.07 -20.54 -10.99
N THR A 151 9.27 -21.24 -11.78
CA THR A 151 7.81 -21.33 -11.60
C THR A 151 7.37 -22.78 -11.45
N GLY A 152 6.57 -23.06 -10.43
CA GLY A 152 6.12 -24.42 -10.13
C GLY A 152 5.35 -24.53 -8.81
N ARG A 153 4.99 -25.76 -8.43
CA ARG A 153 4.58 -26.07 -7.05
C ARG A 153 5.84 -26.21 -6.21
N ALA A 154 5.81 -25.90 -4.91
CA ALA A 154 7.00 -26.08 -4.12
C ALA A 154 6.75 -26.49 -2.67
N MET A 155 7.77 -27.12 -2.11
CA MET A 155 7.94 -27.31 -0.68
C MET A 155 9.17 -26.51 -0.23
N VAL A 156 8.95 -25.57 0.68
CA VAL A 156 10.01 -24.81 1.33
C VAL A 156 10.24 -25.41 2.70
N THR A 157 11.43 -25.95 2.93
CA THR A 157 11.86 -26.52 4.21
C THR A 157 12.71 -25.50 4.97
N LYS A 158 13.32 -25.89 6.10
CA LYS A 158 14.22 -24.99 6.84
C LYS A 158 15.46 -24.59 6.03
N GLU A 159 15.88 -25.43 5.09
CA GLU A 159 17.16 -25.31 4.39
C GLU A 159 17.00 -25.13 2.89
N GLN A 160 15.89 -25.60 2.31
CA GLN A 160 15.76 -25.81 0.87
C GLN A 160 14.43 -25.31 0.33
N VAL A 161 14.42 -24.95 -0.95
CA VAL A 161 13.23 -24.70 -1.76
C VAL A 161 13.21 -25.76 -2.85
N ILE A 162 12.26 -26.69 -2.75
CA ILE A 162 12.10 -27.81 -3.69
C ILE A 162 10.92 -27.45 -4.60
N ILE A 163 11.20 -27.17 -5.87
CA ILE A 163 10.20 -26.68 -6.84
C ILE A 163 9.99 -27.76 -7.90
N GLU A 164 8.76 -28.23 -8.02
CA GLU A 164 8.32 -29.10 -9.09
C GLU A 164 7.90 -28.26 -10.30
N THR A 165 8.66 -28.38 -11.38
CA THR A 165 8.45 -27.68 -12.66
C THR A 165 8.07 -28.67 -13.76
N VAL A 166 7.63 -28.17 -14.92
CA VAL A 166 7.35 -29.00 -16.12
C VAL A 166 8.58 -29.76 -16.62
N GLU A 167 9.79 -29.26 -16.33
CA GLU A 167 11.08 -29.86 -16.72
C GLU A 167 11.62 -30.83 -15.64
N GLY A 168 10.88 -31.01 -14.53
CA GLY A 168 11.30 -31.80 -13.38
C GLY A 168 11.51 -30.98 -12.11
N VAL A 169 12.04 -31.64 -11.07
CA VAL A 169 12.24 -31.03 -9.74
C VAL A 169 13.56 -30.26 -9.70
N LYS A 170 13.50 -28.99 -9.30
CA LYS A 170 14.66 -28.12 -9.08
C LYS A 170 14.77 -27.81 -7.58
N VAL A 171 15.99 -27.86 -7.04
CA VAL A 171 16.24 -27.61 -5.61
C VAL A 171 17.19 -26.42 -5.47
N PHE A 172 16.83 -25.49 -4.60
CA PHE A 172 17.62 -24.29 -4.32
C PHE A 172 17.80 -24.12 -2.81
N PRO A 173 18.90 -23.49 -2.35
CA PRO A 173 19.05 -23.10 -0.95
C PRO A 173 17.98 -22.08 -0.53
N ARG A 174 17.40 -22.24 0.66
CA ARG A 174 16.36 -21.32 1.18
C ARG A 174 16.90 -19.94 1.48
N ASP A 175 18.15 -19.82 1.91
CA ASP A 175 18.79 -18.53 2.18
C ASP A 175 18.90 -17.66 0.92
N LYS A 176 18.89 -18.28 -0.27
CA LYS A 176 18.92 -17.61 -1.57
C LYS A 176 17.56 -17.20 -2.10
N LEU A 177 16.47 -17.60 -1.45
CA LEU A 177 15.11 -17.26 -1.85
C LEU A 177 14.80 -15.81 -1.47
N VAL A 178 14.56 -14.98 -2.48
CA VAL A 178 14.27 -13.55 -2.35
C VAL A 178 12.78 -13.30 -2.21
N SER A 179 11.97 -13.91 -3.09
CA SER A 179 10.51 -13.73 -3.10
C SER A 179 9.77 -14.97 -3.61
N ILE A 180 8.51 -15.08 -3.18
CA ILE A 180 7.51 -15.97 -3.76
C ILE A 180 6.33 -15.13 -4.20
N ILE A 181 5.90 -15.28 -5.45
CA ILE A 181 4.75 -14.60 -6.04
C ILE A 181 3.70 -15.64 -6.43
N ARG A 182 2.43 -15.32 -6.22
CA ARG A 182 1.32 -16.17 -6.63
C ARG A 182 1.25 -16.35 -8.16
N GLY A 183 1.05 -17.59 -8.61
CA GLY A 183 0.71 -17.93 -9.99
C GLY A 183 1.92 -18.19 -10.89
N GLU A 184 1.65 -18.56 -12.14
CA GLU A 184 2.62 -18.41 -13.23
C GLU A 184 2.80 -16.91 -13.56
N PRO A 185 4.00 -16.47 -13.99
CA PRO A 185 4.24 -15.15 -14.59
C PRO A 185 3.48 -15.00 -15.91
N ARG A 186 2.14 -14.93 -15.87
CA ARG A 186 1.34 -14.56 -17.03
C ARG A 186 1.30 -13.06 -17.06
N GLU A 187 1.65 -12.46 -18.19
CA GLU A 187 1.70 -11.00 -18.36
C GLU A 187 0.42 -10.33 -17.83
N ARG A 188 -0.75 -10.94 -18.05
CA ARG A 188 -2.05 -10.47 -17.53
C ARG A 188 -2.11 -10.28 -16.00
N ASN A 189 -1.35 -11.04 -15.21
CA ASN A 189 -1.35 -10.96 -13.74
C ASN A 189 -0.61 -9.73 -13.22
N TYR A 190 0.24 -9.10 -14.05
CA TYR A 190 0.92 -7.85 -13.70
C TYR A 190 0.05 -6.62 -13.91
N TRP A 191 -1.08 -6.77 -14.61
CA TRP A 191 -1.99 -5.68 -14.92
C TRP A 191 -3.16 -5.63 -13.96
N SER A 192 -3.37 -4.45 -13.38
CA SER A 192 -4.53 -4.11 -12.56
C SER A 192 -5.17 -2.83 -13.10
N THR A 193 -6.49 -2.73 -13.02
CA THR A 193 -7.21 -1.50 -13.38
C THR A 193 -8.22 -1.13 -12.31
N ARG A 194 -8.35 0.18 -12.10
CA ARG A 194 -9.36 0.80 -11.24
C ARG A 194 -10.20 1.76 -12.05
N LEU A 195 -11.51 1.70 -11.84
CA LEU A 195 -12.48 2.61 -12.45
C LEU A 195 -13.32 3.21 -11.33
N ARG A 196 -13.37 4.53 -11.21
CA ARG A 196 -14.20 5.23 -10.23
C ARG A 196 -15.18 6.13 -10.96
N ALA A 197 -16.44 6.09 -10.55
CA ALA A 197 -17.44 7.09 -10.88
C ALA A 197 -18.00 7.66 -9.58
N GLY A 198 -18.19 8.97 -9.54
CA GLY A 198 -18.62 9.65 -8.33
C GLY A 198 -19.07 11.08 -8.54
N PHE A 199 -19.45 11.70 -7.43
CA PHE A 199 -19.76 13.12 -7.36
C PHE A 199 -18.63 13.84 -6.65
N SER A 200 -18.47 15.11 -6.95
CA SER A 200 -17.47 15.98 -6.33
C SER A 200 -18.07 17.30 -5.92
N GLY A 201 -17.71 17.80 -4.74
CA GLY A 201 -17.90 19.18 -4.34
C GLY A 201 -16.60 19.95 -4.51
N ASN A 202 -16.66 21.10 -5.18
CA ASN A 202 -15.49 21.94 -5.45
C ASN A 202 -15.60 23.27 -4.70
N ALA A 203 -14.45 23.82 -4.29
CA ALA A 203 -14.34 25.18 -3.78
C ALA A 203 -13.08 25.85 -4.30
N GLY A 204 -13.13 27.17 -4.53
CA GLY A 204 -12.04 27.94 -5.11
C GLY A 204 -12.45 28.62 -6.42
N ASN A 205 -11.79 28.29 -7.52
CA ASN A 205 -12.06 28.79 -8.87
C ASN A 205 -13.38 28.23 -9.46
N SER A 206 -13.91 27.13 -8.90
CA SER A 206 -15.24 26.58 -9.15
C SER A 206 -15.89 26.23 -7.81
N GLU A 207 -17.17 26.56 -7.64
CA GLU A 207 -17.91 26.38 -6.37
C GLU A 207 -19.26 25.71 -6.65
N GLN A 208 -19.25 24.36 -6.71
CA GLN A 208 -20.41 23.58 -7.12
C GLN A 208 -20.23 22.07 -6.96
N ILE A 209 -21.32 21.35 -7.17
CA ILE A 209 -21.33 19.90 -7.35
C ILE A 209 -21.02 19.54 -8.81
N SER A 210 -20.18 18.53 -9.01
CA SER A 210 -19.76 18.05 -10.34
C SER A 210 -19.67 16.53 -10.41
N LEU A 211 -19.74 15.97 -11.62
CA LEU A 211 -19.47 14.56 -11.87
C LEU A 211 -17.96 14.33 -11.95
N ASN A 212 -17.50 13.21 -11.40
CA ASN A 212 -16.11 12.79 -11.45
C ASN A 212 -16.00 11.37 -12.02
N ALA A 213 -15.05 11.20 -12.95
CA ALA A 213 -14.66 9.91 -13.49
C ALA A 213 -13.15 9.75 -13.35
N PHE A 214 -12.72 8.57 -12.89
CA PHE A 214 -11.32 8.25 -12.77
C PHE A 214 -11.03 6.85 -13.30
N TRP A 215 -9.89 6.72 -13.96
CA TRP A 215 -9.33 5.48 -14.44
C TRP A 215 -7.86 5.41 -14.07
N ARG A 216 -7.41 4.22 -13.64
CA ARG A 216 -6.00 3.93 -13.44
C ARG A 216 -5.69 2.55 -13.96
N LEU A 217 -4.63 2.47 -14.76
CA LEU A 217 -3.99 1.25 -15.20
C LEU A 217 -2.63 1.15 -14.53
N LYS A 218 -2.35 0.00 -13.92
CA LYS A 218 -1.05 -0.30 -13.33
C LYS A 218 -0.55 -1.62 -13.88
N ARG A 219 0.66 -1.61 -14.44
CA ARG A 219 1.46 -2.80 -14.67
C ARG A 219 2.56 -2.86 -13.61
N GLY A 220 2.72 -3.95 -12.89
CA GLY A 220 3.82 -4.08 -11.92
C GLY A 220 4.33 -5.51 -11.83
N ASP A 221 5.64 -5.66 -11.95
CA ASP A 221 6.38 -6.89 -11.64
C ASP A 221 7.38 -6.60 -10.50
N GLU A 222 8.34 -7.50 -10.29
CA GLU A 222 9.35 -7.35 -9.22
C GLU A 222 10.36 -6.22 -9.47
N LEU A 223 10.60 -5.87 -10.74
CA LEU A 223 11.68 -4.97 -11.14
C LEU A 223 11.14 -3.60 -11.57
N SER A 224 9.89 -3.52 -11.97
CA SER A 224 9.31 -2.33 -12.56
C SER A 224 7.84 -2.13 -12.23
N ARG A 225 7.43 -0.85 -12.23
CA ARG A 225 6.03 -0.44 -12.11
C ARG A 225 5.73 0.67 -13.10
N THR A 226 4.75 0.43 -13.97
CA THR A 226 4.15 1.44 -14.83
C THR A 226 2.79 1.82 -14.29
N LEU A 227 2.53 3.12 -14.17
CA LEU A 227 1.24 3.67 -13.77
C LEU A 227 0.80 4.68 -14.82
N ILE A 228 -0.45 4.54 -15.26
CA ILE A 228 -1.15 5.51 -16.10
C ILE A 228 -2.49 5.80 -15.42
N SER A 229 -2.84 7.06 -15.23
CA SER A 229 -4.16 7.44 -14.73
C SER A 229 -4.73 8.65 -15.43
N TYR A 230 -6.05 8.73 -15.38
CA TYR A 230 -6.83 9.85 -15.85
C TYR A 230 -7.95 10.16 -14.84
N GLU A 231 -8.12 11.43 -14.51
CA GLU A 231 -9.19 11.94 -13.67
C GLU A 231 -9.86 13.14 -14.34
N GLY A 232 -11.16 13.01 -14.61
CA GLY A 232 -11.98 14.06 -15.20
C GLY A 232 -13.05 14.55 -14.22
N THR A 233 -13.22 15.86 -14.11
CA THR A 233 -14.32 16.51 -13.38
C THR A 233 -15.11 17.39 -14.32
N PHE A 234 -16.43 17.19 -14.36
CA PHE A 234 -17.34 17.80 -15.33
C PHE A 234 -18.60 18.31 -14.65
N ALA A 235 -19.01 19.53 -15.01
CA ALA A 235 -20.33 20.02 -14.68
C ALA A 235 -20.74 21.17 -15.57
N SER A 236 -22.06 21.29 -15.74
CA SER A 236 -22.68 22.39 -16.45
C SER A 236 -23.90 22.90 -15.69
N ALA A 237 -24.13 24.22 -15.78
CA ALA A 237 -25.35 24.87 -15.32
C ALA A 237 -25.82 25.81 -16.44
N ALA A 238 -27.12 25.83 -16.72
CA ALA A 238 -27.70 26.68 -17.79
C ALA A 238 -27.00 26.57 -19.16
N ARG A 239 -26.49 25.36 -19.52
CA ARG A 239 -25.70 25.07 -20.74
C ARG A 239 -24.32 25.73 -20.81
N GLU A 240 -23.87 26.35 -19.72
CA GLU A 240 -22.49 26.80 -19.57
C GLU A 240 -21.70 25.78 -18.74
N GLU A 241 -20.44 25.55 -19.11
CA GLU A 241 -19.53 24.75 -18.30
C GLU A 241 -19.21 25.50 -17.02
N THR A 242 -19.31 24.81 -15.90
CA THR A 242 -19.10 25.40 -14.58
C THR A 242 -18.06 24.60 -13.76
N ALA A 243 -17.72 23.38 -14.21
CA ALA A 243 -16.46 22.70 -13.90
C ALA A 243 -15.97 21.90 -15.12
N ASN A 244 -14.68 22.03 -15.44
CA ASN A 244 -14.02 21.26 -16.50
C ASN A 244 -12.53 21.14 -16.16
N ARG A 245 -12.15 19.99 -15.62
CA ARG A 245 -10.77 19.66 -15.25
C ARG A 245 -10.42 18.26 -15.70
N HIS A 246 -9.27 18.13 -16.34
CA HIS A 246 -8.71 16.87 -16.78
C HIS A 246 -7.28 16.75 -16.28
N LEU A 247 -7.01 15.68 -15.54
CA LEU A 247 -5.72 15.35 -14.99
C LEU A 247 -5.28 13.98 -15.48
N GLY A 248 -4.18 13.93 -16.22
CA GLY A 248 -3.53 12.68 -16.63
C GLY A 248 -2.16 12.55 -15.96
N ASP A 249 -1.85 11.37 -15.45
CA ASP A 249 -0.53 11.05 -14.88
C ASP A 249 0.04 9.80 -15.55
N ALA A 250 1.35 9.79 -15.78
CA ALA A 250 2.07 8.63 -16.28
C ALA A 250 3.43 8.50 -15.58
N SER A 251 3.82 7.29 -15.21
CA SER A 251 5.13 7.04 -14.61
C SER A 251 5.65 5.63 -14.89
N LEU A 252 6.97 5.51 -15.06
CA LEU A 252 7.73 4.25 -15.04
C LEU A 252 8.72 4.30 -13.88
N THR A 253 8.54 3.43 -12.89
CA THR A 253 9.44 3.23 -11.76
C THR A 253 10.22 1.93 -11.95
N LEU A 254 11.53 1.96 -11.73
CA LEU A 254 12.43 0.80 -11.72
C LEU A 254 12.98 0.62 -10.30
N PHE A 255 12.82 -0.59 -9.75
CA PHE A 255 13.26 -0.92 -8.40
C PHE A 255 14.73 -1.37 -8.44
N ILE A 256 15.62 -0.54 -7.91
CA ILE A 256 17.07 -0.83 -7.90
C ILE A 256 17.43 -1.70 -6.70
N SER A 257 16.78 -1.46 -5.56
CA SER A 257 16.91 -2.24 -4.35
C SER A 257 15.61 -2.17 -3.53
N ARG A 258 15.59 -2.83 -2.38
CA ARG A 258 14.45 -2.84 -1.44
C ARG A 258 14.00 -1.44 -1.01
N ARG A 259 14.94 -0.51 -0.92
CA ARG A 259 14.72 0.84 -0.40
C ARG A 259 14.88 1.92 -1.45
N VAL A 260 15.44 1.62 -2.62
CA VAL A 260 15.79 2.65 -3.62
C VAL A 260 15.17 2.31 -4.96
N PHE A 261 14.51 3.29 -5.54
CA PHE A 261 13.94 3.21 -6.87
C PHE A 261 14.32 4.44 -7.70
N ILE A 262 14.34 4.27 -9.02
CA ILE A 262 14.47 5.36 -9.98
C ILE A 262 13.19 5.46 -10.80
N THR A 263 12.82 6.67 -11.17
CA THR A 263 11.67 6.95 -12.01
C THR A 263 12.16 7.74 -13.22
N PRO A 264 12.67 7.07 -14.27
CA PRO A 264 13.23 7.75 -15.44
C PRO A 264 12.20 8.61 -16.18
N ILE A 265 10.91 8.29 -16.05
CA ILE A 265 9.83 9.06 -16.66
C ILE A 265 8.68 9.15 -15.66
N LYS A 266 8.32 10.37 -15.27
CA LYS A 266 7.11 10.73 -14.52
C LYS A 266 6.56 12.03 -15.08
N GLY A 267 5.28 12.07 -15.41
CA GLY A 267 4.69 13.24 -16.05
C GLY A 267 3.24 13.42 -15.66
N GLN A 268 2.85 14.70 -15.56
CA GLN A 268 1.47 15.10 -15.37
C GLN A 268 1.04 16.01 -16.52
N LEU A 269 -0.18 15.81 -17.01
CA LEU A 269 -0.88 16.67 -17.96
C LEU A 269 -2.15 17.19 -17.28
N LEU A 270 -2.23 18.49 -17.06
CA LEU A 270 -3.38 19.14 -16.45
C LEU A 270 -4.01 20.14 -17.43
N ASN A 271 -5.31 20.00 -17.64
CA ASN A 271 -6.17 21.03 -18.21
C ASN A 271 -7.19 21.43 -17.15
N ASP A 272 -7.31 22.73 -16.90
CA ASP A 272 -8.29 23.26 -15.95
C ASP A 272 -8.69 24.67 -16.40
N ARG A 273 -9.88 24.78 -16.98
CA ARG A 273 -10.38 26.05 -17.51
C ARG A 273 -10.54 27.11 -16.43
N PHE A 274 -10.93 26.70 -15.22
CA PHE A 274 -11.24 27.61 -14.12
C PHE A 274 -9.96 28.14 -13.45
N GLN A 275 -8.89 27.34 -13.46
CA GLN A 275 -7.53 27.80 -13.13
C GLN A 275 -6.83 28.56 -14.28
N ASN A 276 -7.52 28.86 -15.38
CA ASN A 276 -6.94 29.50 -16.58
C ASN A 276 -5.86 28.64 -17.29
N LEU A 277 -5.86 27.32 -17.08
CA LEU A 277 -4.89 26.39 -17.66
C LEU A 277 -5.47 25.68 -18.88
N ARG A 278 -5.00 26.05 -20.07
CA ARG A 278 -5.27 25.27 -21.30
C ARG A 278 -4.51 23.96 -21.27
N LEU A 279 -3.25 24.00 -20.83
CA LEU A 279 -2.44 22.81 -20.61
C LEU A 279 -1.27 23.15 -19.69
N ARG A 280 -1.02 22.31 -18.69
CA ARG A 280 0.24 22.25 -17.96
C ARG A 280 0.81 20.86 -18.11
N ALA A 281 2.02 20.76 -18.63
CA ALA A 281 2.74 19.49 -18.77
C ALA A 281 4.02 19.53 -17.93
N THR A 282 4.22 18.53 -17.07
CA THR A 282 5.38 18.47 -16.16
C THR A 282 6.13 17.14 -16.28
N PRO A 283 6.86 16.88 -17.39
CA PRO A 283 7.75 15.74 -17.47
C PRO A 283 8.94 15.90 -16.52
N THR A 284 9.22 14.84 -15.77
CA THR A 284 10.26 14.77 -14.74
C THR A 284 10.94 13.41 -14.75
N ALA A 285 12.17 13.37 -14.28
CA ALA A 285 12.93 12.16 -14.01
C ALA A 285 13.60 12.29 -12.64
N GLY A 286 13.63 11.21 -11.88
CA GLY A 286 14.14 11.28 -10.51
C GLY A 286 14.38 9.94 -9.86
N ALA A 287 14.56 9.98 -8.55
CA ALA A 287 14.77 8.81 -7.72
C ALA A 287 14.11 9.02 -6.36
N GLY A 288 13.85 7.91 -5.69
CA GLY A 288 13.22 7.94 -4.38
C GLY A 288 13.60 6.76 -3.52
N VAL A 289 13.11 6.84 -2.29
CA VAL A 289 13.35 5.85 -1.26
C VAL A 289 12.06 5.38 -0.60
N HIS A 290 12.00 4.09 -0.29
CA HIS A 290 11.01 3.50 0.60
C HIS A 290 11.52 3.62 2.04
N ILE A 291 10.86 4.45 2.85
CA ILE A 291 11.18 4.61 4.28
C ILE A 291 10.59 3.44 5.08
N PHE A 292 9.32 3.13 4.84
CA PHE A 292 8.60 1.98 5.38
C PHE A 292 7.85 1.27 4.24
N ASP A 293 7.74 -0.06 4.29
CA ASP A 293 7.03 -0.84 3.26
C ASP A 293 6.15 -1.99 3.83
N THR A 294 5.64 -1.83 5.06
CA THR A 294 4.85 -2.87 5.74
C THR A 294 3.36 -2.49 5.77
N LYS A 295 2.71 -2.52 6.95
CA LYS A 295 1.36 -1.98 7.20
C LYS A 295 1.29 -0.48 6.93
N VAL A 296 2.42 0.20 7.12
CA VAL A 296 2.65 1.59 6.72
C VAL A 296 3.63 1.57 5.57
N LYS A 297 3.24 2.20 4.46
CA LYS A 297 4.14 2.51 3.36
C LYS A 297 4.42 3.99 3.37
N TRP A 298 5.68 4.37 3.27
CA TRP A 298 6.07 5.76 3.16
C TRP A 298 7.20 5.90 2.17
N ASP A 299 6.91 6.59 1.07
CA ASP A 299 7.84 6.87 0.00
C ASP A 299 8.16 8.37 -0.02
N VAL A 300 9.41 8.68 -0.32
CA VAL A 300 9.88 10.03 -0.59
C VAL A 300 10.69 10.01 -1.87
N ASP A 301 10.35 10.86 -2.85
CA ASP A 301 11.11 11.02 -4.09
C ASP A 301 11.36 12.48 -4.44
N GLY A 302 12.50 12.69 -5.11
CA GLY A 302 12.90 13.96 -5.68
C GLY A 302 13.17 13.78 -7.17
N SER A 303 12.73 14.74 -7.97
CA SER A 303 12.92 14.70 -9.42
C SER A 303 13.23 16.07 -9.99
N LEU A 304 13.93 16.06 -11.12
CA LEU A 304 14.18 17.24 -11.93
C LEU A 304 13.38 17.13 -13.21
N GLY A 305 12.98 18.26 -13.77
CA GLY A 305 12.26 18.26 -15.01
C GLY A 305 11.93 19.64 -15.50
N TYR A 306 10.81 19.69 -16.20
CA TYR A 306 10.41 20.84 -16.96
C TYR A 306 8.91 21.07 -16.81
N GLN A 307 8.49 22.33 -16.75
CA GLN A 307 7.09 22.73 -16.77
C GLN A 307 6.79 23.55 -18.02
N PHE A 308 5.96 23.00 -18.89
CA PHE A 308 5.30 23.74 -19.95
C PHE A 308 3.93 24.20 -19.46
N THR A 309 3.63 25.50 -19.60
CA THR A 309 2.32 26.03 -19.22
C THR A 309 1.74 26.88 -20.34
N ASN A 310 0.58 26.49 -20.84
CA ASN A 310 -0.22 27.25 -21.79
C ASN A 310 -1.50 27.70 -21.09
N PHE A 311 -1.66 29.01 -20.95
CA PHE A 311 -2.84 29.62 -20.34
C PHE A 311 -3.94 29.84 -21.39
N LEU A 312 -5.20 29.87 -20.95
CA LEU A 312 -6.31 30.22 -21.85
C LEU A 312 -6.21 31.68 -22.32
N SER A 313 -5.82 32.58 -21.41
CA SER A 313 -5.53 33.98 -21.68
C SER A 313 -4.55 34.54 -20.66
N THR A 314 -3.82 35.60 -21.00
CA THR A 314 -2.94 36.31 -20.07
C THR A 314 -3.05 37.81 -20.27
N ALA A 315 -2.81 38.59 -19.21
CA ALA A 315 -2.66 40.04 -19.33
C ALA A 315 -1.49 40.41 -20.27
N ALA A 316 -1.55 41.60 -20.85
CA ALA A 316 -0.50 42.11 -21.73
C ALA A 316 0.89 42.07 -21.06
N GLY A 317 1.90 41.64 -21.80
CA GLY A 317 3.28 41.52 -21.31
C GLY A 317 3.61 40.21 -20.60
N ILE A 318 2.63 39.35 -20.31
CA ILE A 318 2.89 38.00 -19.77
C ILE A 318 3.11 37.03 -20.94
N LYS A 319 4.30 36.42 -20.96
CA LYS A 319 4.64 35.37 -21.93
C LYS A 319 3.67 34.19 -21.79
N ASN A 320 3.10 33.75 -22.90
CA ASN A 320 2.25 32.57 -22.99
C ASN A 320 2.45 31.91 -24.38
N PRO A 321 2.93 30.66 -24.48
CA PRO A 321 3.20 29.71 -23.39
C PRO A 321 4.47 30.03 -22.58
N GLN A 322 4.52 29.50 -21.36
CA GLN A 322 5.68 29.51 -20.46
C GLN A 322 6.41 28.18 -20.47
N HIS A 323 7.71 28.27 -20.19
CA HIS A 323 8.71 27.23 -20.41
C HIS A 323 9.71 27.33 -19.27
N ASP A 324 9.58 26.45 -18.29
CA ASP A 324 10.23 26.64 -17.00
C ASP A 324 10.97 25.38 -16.54
N GLY A 325 12.13 25.57 -15.92
CA GLY A 325 12.81 24.52 -15.17
C GLY A 325 12.08 24.20 -13.86
N LEU A 326 12.05 22.91 -13.50
CA LEU A 326 11.29 22.37 -12.38
C LEU A 326 12.13 21.43 -11.50
N PHE A 327 12.05 21.60 -10.18
CA PHE A 327 12.39 20.57 -9.21
C PHE A 327 11.10 20.12 -8.51
N ALA A 328 10.87 18.81 -8.41
CA ALA A 328 9.70 18.27 -7.74
C ALA A 328 10.08 17.40 -6.53
N ALA A 329 9.45 17.67 -5.40
CA ALA A 329 9.53 16.88 -4.18
C ALA A 329 8.18 16.21 -3.93
N HIS A 330 8.20 14.90 -3.74
CA HIS A 330 7.01 14.09 -3.58
C HIS A 330 7.12 13.20 -2.35
N THR A 331 6.03 13.09 -1.60
CA THR A 331 5.90 12.10 -0.53
C THR A 331 4.55 11.41 -0.61
N TYR A 332 4.58 10.09 -0.46
CA TYR A 332 3.41 9.23 -0.50
C TYR A 332 3.38 8.37 0.75
N PHE A 333 2.27 8.43 1.47
CA PHE A 333 2.03 7.65 2.68
C PHE A 333 0.79 6.80 2.50
N LYS A 334 0.86 5.52 2.86
CA LYS A 334 -0.30 4.63 2.90
C LYS A 334 -0.33 3.92 4.24
N TRP A 335 -1.47 3.97 4.90
CA TRP A 335 -1.73 3.21 6.11
C TRP A 335 -2.92 2.27 5.90
N THR A 336 -2.64 0.98 5.98
CA THR A 336 -3.68 -0.07 6.00
C THR A 336 -4.12 -0.26 7.45
N PHE A 337 -5.19 0.39 7.89
CA PHE A 337 -5.61 0.32 9.29
C PHE A 337 -6.37 -0.98 9.63
N VAL A 338 -7.16 -1.49 8.69
CA VAL A 338 -7.88 -2.76 8.72
C VAL A 338 -7.60 -3.48 7.38
N PRO A 339 -7.56 -4.83 7.32
CA PRO A 339 -7.41 -5.54 6.04
C PRO A 339 -8.36 -4.98 4.97
N ASP A 340 -7.83 -4.76 3.76
CA ASP A 340 -8.52 -4.15 2.62
C ASP A 340 -8.98 -2.68 2.76
N ASN A 341 -8.74 -2.02 3.89
CA ASN A 341 -9.14 -0.63 4.13
C ASN A 341 -7.91 0.23 4.39
N ASN A 342 -7.78 1.33 3.66
CA ASN A 342 -6.58 2.15 3.72
C ASN A 342 -6.85 3.64 3.64
N LEU A 343 -5.94 4.39 4.26
CA LEU A 343 -5.79 5.83 4.10
C LEU A 343 -4.51 6.07 3.28
N GLU A 344 -4.63 6.78 2.17
CA GLU A 344 -3.50 7.22 1.36
C GLU A 344 -3.39 8.74 1.43
N LEU A 345 -2.20 9.25 1.75
CA LEU A 345 -1.86 10.67 1.72
C LEU A 345 -0.76 10.86 0.66
N ASP A 346 -0.95 11.80 -0.24
CA ASP A 346 -0.03 12.08 -1.34
C ASP A 346 0.22 13.59 -1.38
N TRP A 347 1.48 14.00 -1.45
CA TRP A 347 1.84 15.40 -1.56
C TRP A 347 2.98 15.58 -2.56
N LEU A 348 2.70 16.35 -3.61
CA LEU A 348 3.65 16.76 -4.64
C LEU A 348 3.85 18.28 -4.60
N THR A 349 5.09 18.72 -4.52
CA THR A 349 5.48 20.13 -4.66
C THR A 349 6.37 20.27 -5.89
N ASN A 350 5.91 21.08 -6.84
CA ASN A 350 6.62 21.45 -8.05
C ASN A 350 7.22 22.86 -7.89
N VAL A 351 8.50 22.95 -7.54
CA VAL A 351 9.23 24.21 -7.43
C VAL A 351 9.70 24.66 -8.81
N VAL A 352 9.04 25.68 -9.36
CA VAL A 352 9.30 26.20 -10.70
C VAL A 352 10.36 27.31 -10.60
N TYR A 353 11.63 26.93 -10.52
CA TYR A 353 12.71 27.83 -10.11
C TYR A 353 13.05 28.95 -11.11
N THR A 354 12.57 28.87 -12.35
CA THR A 354 12.72 29.93 -13.36
C THR A 354 11.60 30.98 -13.29
N THR A 355 10.40 30.56 -12.83
CA THR A 355 9.26 31.44 -12.58
C THR A 355 8.62 31.04 -11.25
N ILE A 356 9.21 31.48 -10.13
CA ILE A 356 8.86 30.97 -8.79
C ILE A 356 7.37 31.12 -8.44
N GLY A 357 6.69 32.12 -9.02
CA GLY A 357 5.25 32.33 -8.88
C GLY A 357 4.39 31.18 -9.44
N LEU A 358 4.91 30.38 -10.37
CA LEU A 358 4.23 29.20 -10.89
C LEU A 358 4.51 27.91 -10.11
N THR A 359 5.24 28.02 -8.98
CA THR A 359 5.35 26.92 -8.02
C THR A 359 3.96 26.43 -7.65
N ASN A 360 3.77 25.12 -7.70
CA ASN A 360 2.47 24.52 -7.48
C ASN A 360 2.56 23.29 -6.58
N HIS A 361 1.46 23.05 -5.86
CA HIS A 361 1.33 21.94 -4.93
C HIS A 361 0.06 21.16 -5.25
N ILE A 362 0.16 19.84 -5.13
CA ILE A 362 -0.96 18.92 -5.25
C ILE A 362 -0.92 18.02 -4.02
N GLY A 363 -1.94 18.14 -3.18
CA GLY A 363 -2.15 17.28 -2.02
C GLY A 363 -3.38 16.42 -2.24
N SER A 364 -3.35 15.15 -1.84
CA SER A 364 -4.57 14.35 -1.76
C SER A 364 -4.60 13.46 -0.52
N ALA A 365 -5.80 13.26 0.01
CA ALA A 365 -6.10 12.31 1.07
C ALA A 365 -7.23 11.39 0.60
N LYS A 366 -6.97 10.08 0.53
CA LYS A 366 -7.89 9.07 -0.01
C LYS A 366 -8.22 8.06 1.07
N LEU A 367 -9.48 8.01 1.47
CA LEU A 367 -10.02 6.94 2.31
C LEU A 367 -10.67 5.89 1.42
N LYS A 368 -10.19 4.65 1.52
CA LYS A 368 -10.73 3.50 0.77
C LYS A 368 -11.30 2.49 1.73
N LEU A 369 -12.58 2.20 1.54
CA LEU A 369 -13.33 1.25 2.33
C LEU A 369 -13.82 0.11 1.44
N LYS A 370 -13.50 -1.13 1.80
CA LYS A 370 -13.99 -2.30 1.07
C LYS A 370 -15.48 -2.46 1.28
N VAL A 371 -16.22 -2.58 0.17
CA VAL A 371 -17.66 -2.91 0.20
C VAL A 371 -17.82 -4.42 -0.05
N VAL A 372 -17.30 -4.88 -1.19
CA VAL A 372 -17.20 -6.30 -1.56
C VAL A 372 -15.88 -6.54 -2.30
N SER A 373 -15.53 -7.79 -2.62
CA SER A 373 -14.22 -8.12 -3.21
C SER A 373 -13.83 -7.26 -4.42
N ILE A 374 -14.77 -6.94 -5.30
CA ILE A 374 -14.54 -6.16 -6.53
C ILE A 374 -14.86 -4.66 -6.39
N PHE A 375 -15.51 -4.23 -5.30
CA PHE A 375 -15.95 -2.84 -5.13
C PHE A 375 -15.41 -2.21 -3.84
N GLU A 376 -14.89 -0.99 -3.98
CA GLU A 376 -14.48 -0.12 -2.88
C GLU A 376 -15.27 1.18 -2.92
N PHE A 377 -15.64 1.69 -1.75
CA PHE A 377 -16.09 3.06 -1.59
C PHE A 377 -14.86 3.94 -1.34
N GLU A 378 -14.71 4.99 -2.14
CA GLU A 378 -13.56 5.89 -2.05
C GLU A 378 -14.02 7.33 -1.83
N THR A 379 -13.46 7.95 -0.79
CA THR A 379 -13.55 9.39 -0.55
C THR A 379 -12.18 10.02 -0.76
N VAL A 380 -12.10 11.02 -1.63
CA VAL A 380 -10.85 11.71 -1.95
C VAL A 380 -11.00 13.20 -1.70
N PHE A 381 -10.18 13.73 -0.80
CA PHE A 381 -9.92 15.17 -0.73
C PHE A 381 -8.70 15.50 -1.57
N THR A 382 -8.78 16.53 -2.41
CA THR A 382 -7.68 17.03 -3.22
C THR A 382 -7.52 18.52 -3.02
N PHE A 383 -6.28 18.96 -2.87
CA PHE A 383 -5.86 20.34 -2.75
C PHE A 383 -4.92 20.68 -3.90
N PHE A 384 -5.25 21.73 -4.66
CA PHE A 384 -4.38 22.29 -5.68
C PHE A 384 -3.99 23.70 -5.28
N ARG A 385 -2.71 24.04 -5.45
CA ARG A 385 -2.24 25.39 -5.25
C ARG A 385 -1.30 25.83 -6.36
N THR A 386 -1.41 27.08 -6.77
CA THR A 386 -0.37 27.81 -7.51
C THR A 386 -0.04 29.07 -6.75
N GLU A 387 1.25 29.33 -6.53
CA GLU A 387 1.71 30.38 -5.62
C GLU A 387 1.25 31.77 -6.02
N ARG A 388 1.38 32.12 -7.31
CA ARG A 388 0.98 33.40 -7.90
C ARG A 388 0.45 33.16 -9.32
N PRO A 389 -0.84 32.75 -9.47
CA PRO A 389 -1.47 32.60 -10.76
C PRO A 389 -1.40 33.91 -11.57
N PRO A 390 -1.07 33.89 -12.86
CA PRO A 390 -1.03 35.10 -13.67
C PRO A 390 -2.45 35.63 -13.92
N PRO A 391 -2.63 36.97 -14.00
CA PRO A 391 -3.89 37.57 -14.41
C PRO A 391 -4.27 37.16 -15.85
N ARG A 392 -5.58 37.00 -16.06
CA ARG A 392 -6.21 36.82 -17.37
C ARG A 392 -6.17 38.12 -18.18
N ALA A 393 -6.52 38.03 -19.46
CA ALA A 393 -6.56 39.20 -20.35
C ALA A 393 -7.60 40.26 -19.90
N ASP A 394 -8.66 39.85 -19.21
CA ASP A 394 -9.70 40.72 -18.64
C ASP A 394 -9.30 41.34 -17.28
N GLY A 395 -8.07 41.09 -16.80
CA GLY A 395 -7.57 41.59 -15.52
C GLY A 395 -7.99 40.76 -14.30
N THR A 396 -8.87 39.76 -14.46
CA THR A 396 -9.23 38.85 -13.36
C THR A 396 -8.07 37.90 -13.04
N VAL A 397 -7.92 37.53 -11.76
CA VAL A 397 -6.86 36.62 -11.32
C VAL A 397 -7.48 35.33 -10.79
N PRO A 398 -7.06 34.14 -11.25
CA PRO A 398 -7.47 32.88 -10.63
C PRO A 398 -7.11 32.85 -9.14
N LYS A 399 -7.96 32.25 -8.33
CA LYS A 399 -7.65 31.96 -6.93
C LYS A 399 -6.44 31.04 -6.85
N ARG A 400 -5.61 31.24 -5.83
CA ARG A 400 -4.38 30.46 -5.61
C ARG A 400 -4.64 29.00 -5.24
N ASN A 401 -5.74 28.75 -4.54
CA ASN A 401 -6.06 27.46 -3.95
C ASN A 401 -7.39 26.96 -4.53
N ASP A 402 -7.43 25.68 -4.87
CA ASP A 402 -8.65 24.93 -5.17
C ASP A 402 -8.72 23.67 -4.32
N TYR A 403 -9.94 23.34 -3.93
CA TYR A 403 -10.26 22.19 -3.11
C TYR A 403 -11.33 21.36 -3.80
N GLN A 404 -11.20 20.05 -3.67
CA GLN A 404 -12.20 19.12 -4.15
C GLN A 404 -12.38 17.99 -3.15
N VAL A 405 -13.64 17.62 -2.89
CA VAL A 405 -13.99 16.36 -2.23
C VAL A 405 -14.74 15.51 -3.23
N VAL A 406 -14.21 14.35 -3.57
CA VAL A 406 -14.85 13.34 -4.42
C VAL A 406 -15.35 12.20 -3.55
N ILE A 407 -16.58 11.75 -3.81
CA ILE A 407 -17.15 10.55 -3.22
C ILE A 407 -17.60 9.65 -4.36
N GLY A 408 -17.11 8.42 -4.42
CA GLY A 408 -17.41 7.51 -5.52
C GLY A 408 -17.26 6.04 -5.20
N LEU A 409 -17.80 5.22 -6.10
CA LEU A 409 -17.63 3.78 -6.09
C LEU A 409 -16.51 3.41 -7.06
N VAL A 410 -15.60 2.54 -6.63
CA VAL A 410 -14.46 2.05 -7.39
C VAL A 410 -14.69 0.57 -7.73
N LEU A 411 -14.64 0.24 -9.02
CA LEU A 411 -14.49 -1.12 -9.50
C LEU A 411 -13.00 -1.47 -9.62
N LYS A 412 -12.61 -2.59 -9.01
CA LYS A 412 -11.26 -3.15 -9.08
C LYS A 412 -11.22 -4.38 -9.98
N ILE A 413 -10.21 -4.48 -10.82
CA ILE A 413 -9.98 -5.63 -11.68
C ILE A 413 -8.51 -6.03 -11.56
N ASN A 414 -8.27 -7.31 -11.23
CA ASN A 414 -6.94 -7.90 -11.06
C ASN A 414 -6.04 -7.15 -10.04
N GLU A 415 -6.63 -6.67 -8.95
CA GLU A 415 -5.90 -5.92 -7.92
C GLU A 415 -5.66 -6.73 -6.65
#